data_AF-A0A1H2WSV3-F1
#
_entry.id   AF-A0A1H2WSV3-F1
#
_cell.length_a   1.000
_cell.length_b   1.000
_cell.length_c   1.000
_cell.angle_alpha   90.00
_cell.angle_beta   90.00
_cell.angle_gamma   90.00
#
_symmetry.space_group_name_H-M   'P 1'
#
loop_
_entity.id
_entity.type
_entity.pdbx_description
1 polymer ?
#
loop_
_entity_poly.entity_id
_entity_poly.type
_entity_poly.pdbx_seq_one_letter_code
_entity_poly.pdbx_strand_id
1 'polypeptide(L)'
;MTPTLQMLALVVWANGVPVLARLLLGHRLAHPLDGGRTFRDGRPWLGSSKTWRGLGAALLTTPWLAVLLGLPWLFGLIAALGAMSGDLLASFIKRRLGRQPSEPALFLDEIPEALIPAILLMTALDLSASGVVIVVIAFALIDLLLTPFSARLRRMIKSIRGWS
;
A
#
# COMPACT_ATOMS: atom_id res chain seq x y z
N MET A 1 -22.80 4.80 3.59
CA MET A 1 -21.76 3.82 3.96
C MET A 1 -21.15 4.28 5.29
N THR A 2 -20.79 3.39 6.21
CA THR A 2 -20.23 3.84 7.52
C THR A 2 -18.81 4.38 7.36
N PRO A 3 -18.36 5.32 8.22
CA PRO A 3 -16.99 5.85 8.18
C PRO A 3 -15.91 4.76 8.20
N THR A 4 -16.11 3.72 9.02
CA THR A 4 -15.22 2.57 9.12
C THR A 4 -15.07 1.83 7.78
N LEU A 5 -16.18 1.59 7.08
CA LEU A 5 -16.15 0.92 5.78
C LEU A 5 -15.54 1.81 4.69
N GLN A 6 -15.81 3.12 4.73
CA GLN A 6 -15.18 4.08 3.82
C GLN A 6 -13.66 4.11 4.01
N MET A 7 -13.20 4.20 5.25
CA MET A 7 -11.77 4.17 5.57
C MET A 7 -11.13 2.86 5.13
N LEU A 8 -11.74 1.72 5.45
CA LEU A 8 -11.25 0.40 5.04
C LEU A 8 -11.14 0.30 3.51
N ALA A 9 -12.15 0.76 2.76
CA ALA A 9 -12.11 0.75 1.30
C ALA A 9 -10.97 1.61 0.74
N LEU A 10 -10.73 2.79 1.31
CA LEU A 10 -9.63 3.67 0.89
C LEU A 10 -8.25 3.04 1.16
N VAL A 11 -8.03 2.44 2.34
CA VAL A 11 -6.75 1.77 2.65
C VAL A 11 -6.51 0.57 1.73
N VAL A 12 -7.52 -0.31 1.59
CA VAL A 12 -7.43 -1.50 0.73
C VAL A 12 -7.11 -1.10 -0.70
N TRP A 13 -7.76 -0.05 -1.22
CA TRP A 13 -7.49 0.44 -2.56
C TRP A 13 -6.10 1.07 -2.71
N ALA A 14 -5.73 1.97 -1.80
CA ALA A 14 -4.44 2.65 -1.83
C ALA A 14 -3.27 1.65 -1.80
N ASN A 15 -3.38 0.58 -1.01
CA ASN A 15 -2.37 -0.46 -0.94
C ASN A 15 -2.43 -1.47 -2.10
N GLY A 16 -3.63 -1.82 -2.57
CA GLY A 16 -3.81 -2.77 -3.65
C GLY A 16 -3.46 -2.23 -5.04
N VAL A 17 -3.68 -0.94 -5.29
CA VAL A 17 -3.52 -0.36 -6.63
C VAL A 17 -2.07 -0.37 -7.17
N PRO A 18 -0.99 -0.22 -6.38
CA PRO A 18 0.37 -0.50 -6.83
C PRO A 18 0.57 -1.92 -7.39
N VAL A 19 -0.08 -2.92 -6.79
CA VAL A 19 -0.03 -4.32 -7.25
C VAL A 19 -0.79 -4.46 -8.56
N LEU A 20 -1.99 -3.86 -8.67
CA LEU A 20 -2.76 -3.84 -9.92
C LEU A 20 -2.01 -3.13 -11.05
N ALA A 21 -1.42 -1.96 -10.77
CA ALA A 21 -0.62 -1.21 -11.73
C ALA A 21 0.58 -2.04 -12.23
N ARG A 22 1.19 -2.84 -11.35
CA ARG A 22 2.23 -3.81 -11.74
C ARG A 22 1.69 -4.91 -12.65
N LEU A 23 0.50 -5.44 -12.39
CA LEU A 23 -0.09 -6.50 -13.23
C LEU A 23 -0.46 -5.98 -14.62
N LEU A 24 -0.94 -4.74 -14.72
CA LEU A 24 -1.37 -4.13 -15.98
C LEU A 24 -0.20 -3.62 -16.83
N LEU A 25 0.73 -2.88 -16.22
CA LEU A 25 1.84 -2.19 -16.92
C LEU A 25 3.16 -2.97 -16.86
N GLY A 26 3.24 -3.97 -15.98
CA GLY A 26 4.38 -4.88 -15.88
C GLY A 26 5.70 -4.21 -15.51
N HIS A 27 6.67 -4.10 -16.43
CA HIS A 27 7.96 -3.43 -16.17
C HIS A 27 7.97 -1.95 -16.57
N ARG A 28 6.93 -1.47 -17.26
CA ARG A 28 6.85 -0.05 -17.65
C ARG A 28 6.75 0.83 -16.40
N LEU A 29 7.52 1.93 -16.40
CA LEU A 29 7.58 2.93 -15.33
C LEU A 29 7.96 2.36 -13.94
N ALA A 30 8.59 1.19 -13.88
CA ALA A 30 8.93 0.51 -12.62
C ALA A 30 10.19 1.06 -11.93
N HIS A 31 10.50 2.35 -12.11
CA HIS A 31 11.68 2.97 -11.50
C HIS A 31 11.56 2.95 -9.96
N PRO A 32 12.58 2.42 -9.24
CA PRO A 32 12.60 2.44 -7.78
C PRO A 32 12.56 3.87 -7.22
N LEU A 33 11.82 4.08 -6.14
CA LEU A 33 11.70 5.37 -5.46
C LEU A 33 13.02 5.84 -4.87
N ASP A 34 13.84 4.90 -4.37
CA ASP A 34 15.17 5.19 -3.83
C ASP A 34 16.26 5.32 -4.90
N GLY A 35 15.95 5.10 -6.18
CA GLY A 35 16.92 5.14 -7.27
C GLY A 35 18.08 4.15 -7.10
N GLY A 36 17.91 3.08 -6.31
CA GLY A 36 18.98 2.14 -6.00
C GLY A 36 19.99 2.61 -4.96
N ARG A 37 19.73 3.72 -4.26
CA ARG A 37 20.62 4.24 -3.21
C ARG A 37 20.67 3.31 -2.01
N THR A 38 21.84 3.26 -1.38
CA THR A 38 22.07 2.57 -0.10
C THR A 38 22.13 3.56 1.05
N PHE A 39 21.76 3.07 2.23
CA PHE A 39 21.88 3.78 3.50
C PHE A 39 23.27 3.54 4.11
N ARG A 40 23.58 4.20 5.23
CA ARG A 40 24.92 4.17 5.88
C ARG A 40 25.35 2.76 6.29
N ASP A 41 24.41 1.83 6.43
CA ASP A 41 24.63 0.43 6.76
C ASP A 41 24.89 -0.46 5.52
N GLY A 42 25.02 0.14 4.32
CA GLY A 42 25.25 -0.57 3.07
C GLY A 42 23.98 -1.23 2.48
N ARG A 43 22.84 -1.15 3.16
CA ARG A 43 21.57 -1.76 2.71
C ARG A 43 20.73 -0.74 1.94
N PRO A 44 19.84 -1.16 1.02
CA PRO A 44 18.97 -0.24 0.29
C PRO A 44 18.15 0.67 1.21
N TRP A 45 17.76 1.85 0.74
CA TRP A 45 16.85 2.71 1.52
C TRP A 45 15.48 2.08 1.69
N LEU A 46 14.85 1.66 0.59
CA LEU A 46 13.51 1.09 0.55
C LEU A 46 13.54 -0.30 -0.10
N GLY A 47 14.30 -0.42 -1.19
CA GLY A 47 14.36 -1.61 -2.04
C GLY A 47 13.58 -1.43 -3.35
N SER A 48 13.93 -2.26 -4.33
CA SER A 48 13.45 -2.16 -5.73
C SER A 48 11.94 -2.38 -5.92
N SER A 49 11.23 -2.88 -4.90
CA SER A 49 9.78 -3.09 -4.95
C SER A 49 8.97 -1.79 -4.81
N LYS A 50 9.57 -0.72 -4.27
CA LYS A 50 8.91 0.58 -4.06
C LYS A 50 9.16 1.46 -5.27
N THR A 51 8.13 1.72 -6.06
CA THR A 51 8.27 2.32 -7.40
C THR A 51 7.43 3.58 -7.58
N TRP A 52 7.90 4.50 -8.42
CA TRP A 52 7.16 5.71 -8.80
C TRP A 52 5.81 5.40 -9.43
N ARG A 53 5.71 4.34 -10.24
CA ARG A 53 4.42 3.88 -10.77
C ARG A 53 3.42 3.53 -9.68
N GLY A 54 3.85 2.77 -8.66
CA GLY A 54 2.97 2.35 -7.57
C GLY A 54 2.46 3.56 -6.79
N LEU A 55 3.37 4.44 -6.40
CA LEU A 55 3.04 5.68 -5.70
C LEU A 55 2.08 6.56 -6.52
N GLY A 56 2.40 6.79 -7.80
CA GLY A 56 1.56 7.57 -8.70
C GLY A 56 0.16 6.96 -8.88
N ALA A 57 0.07 5.64 -9.04
CA ALA A 57 -1.22 4.96 -9.15
C ALA A 57 -2.09 5.15 -7.90
N ALA A 58 -1.50 5.03 -6.70
CA ALA A 58 -2.20 5.25 -5.43
C ALA A 58 -2.69 6.70 -5.30
N LEU A 59 -1.79 7.67 -5.53
CA LEU A 59 -2.10 9.10 -5.38
C LEU A 59 -3.11 9.60 -6.43
N LEU A 60 -3.09 9.03 -7.64
CA LEU A 60 -4.01 9.44 -8.69
C LEU A 60 -5.39 8.80 -8.54
N THR A 61 -5.49 7.52 -8.14
CA THR A 61 -6.76 6.77 -8.19
C THR A 61 -7.55 6.76 -6.88
N THR A 62 -6.89 6.84 -5.72
CA THR A 62 -7.59 6.84 -4.43
C THR A 62 -8.48 8.08 -4.22
N PRO A 63 -8.10 9.30 -4.67
CA PRO A 63 -9.01 10.44 -4.66
C PRO A 63 -10.31 10.21 -5.45
N TRP A 64 -10.23 9.54 -6.60
CA TRP A 64 -11.41 9.17 -7.38
C TRP A 64 -12.29 8.18 -6.61
N LEU A 65 -11.69 7.17 -5.95
CA LEU A 65 -12.44 6.26 -5.11
C LEU A 65 -13.15 7.01 -3.97
N ALA A 66 -12.49 7.97 -3.32
CA ALA A 66 -13.12 8.77 -2.28
C ALA A 66 -14.38 9.49 -2.81
N VAL A 67 -14.31 10.11 -3.99
CA VAL A 67 -15.47 10.75 -4.63
C VAL A 67 -16.59 9.72 -4.88
N LEU A 68 -16.27 8.53 -5.38
CA LEU A 68 -17.25 7.46 -5.61
C LEU A 68 -17.90 6.97 -4.30
N LEU A 69 -17.19 7.06 -3.18
CA LEU A 69 -17.68 6.73 -1.84
C LEU A 69 -18.47 7.88 -1.18
N GLY A 70 -18.68 9.00 -1.89
CA GLY A 70 -19.37 10.19 -1.39
C GLY A 70 -18.51 11.06 -0.46
N LEU A 71 -17.19 10.92 -0.52
CA LEU A 71 -16.23 11.69 0.28
C LEU A 71 -15.54 12.78 -0.56
N PRO A 72 -15.01 13.85 0.07
CA PRO A 72 -14.12 14.78 -0.60
C PRO A 72 -12.91 14.05 -1.22
N TRP A 73 -12.53 14.41 -2.44
CA TRP A 73 -11.35 13.84 -3.12
C TRP A 73 -10.08 13.96 -2.26
N LEU A 74 -9.98 15.05 -1.47
CA LEU A 74 -8.87 15.31 -0.56
C LEU A 74 -8.71 14.19 0.48
N PHE A 75 -9.80 13.56 0.94
CA PHE A 75 -9.72 12.46 1.89
C PHE A 75 -9.07 11.24 1.25
N GLY A 76 -9.38 10.94 -0.01
CA GLY A 76 -8.70 9.89 -0.75
C GLY A 76 -7.22 10.19 -0.98
N LEU A 77 -6.87 11.47 -1.20
CA LEU A 77 -5.46 11.87 -1.32
C LEU A 77 -4.71 11.69 0.00
N ILE A 78 -5.28 12.14 1.13
CA ILE A 78 -4.70 11.98 2.47
C ILE A 78 -4.57 10.49 2.81
N ALA A 79 -5.58 9.67 2.52
CA ALA A 79 -5.53 8.23 2.72
C ALA A 79 -4.39 7.59 1.92
N ALA A 80 -4.25 7.94 0.64
CA ALA A 80 -3.17 7.43 -0.20
C ALA A 80 -1.79 7.86 0.31
N LEU A 81 -1.61 9.13 0.68
CA LEU A 81 -0.35 9.63 1.24
C LEU A 81 -0.01 8.91 2.56
N GLY A 82 -0.99 8.73 3.45
CA GLY A 82 -0.81 8.02 4.71
C GLY A 82 -0.42 6.56 4.50
N ALA A 83 -1.17 5.84 3.67
CA ALA A 83 -0.90 4.43 3.36
C ALA A 83 0.48 4.24 2.71
N MET A 84 0.81 5.07 1.71
CA MET A 84 2.13 5.01 1.05
C MET A 84 3.27 5.39 2.01
N SER A 85 3.05 6.33 2.93
CA SER A 85 4.05 6.66 3.95
C SER A 85 4.28 5.50 4.91
N GLY A 86 3.22 4.81 5.33
CA GLY A 86 3.30 3.59 6.14
C GLY A 86 4.08 2.48 5.44
N ASP A 87 3.78 2.24 4.17
CA ASP A 87 4.48 1.25 3.34
C ASP A 87 5.98 1.54 3.18
N LEU A 88 6.32 2.82 2.97
CA LEU A 88 7.71 3.28 2.87
C LEU A 88 8.45 3.17 4.20
N LEU A 89 7.79 3.52 5.31
CA LEU A 89 8.34 3.39 6.66
C LEU A 89 8.61 1.93 7.01
N ALA A 90 7.63 1.05 6.80
CA ALA A 90 7.75 -0.39 7.00
C ALA A 90 8.91 -0.95 6.17
N SER A 91 9.01 -0.54 4.91
CA SER A 91 10.09 -0.96 4.02
C SER A 91 11.46 -0.49 4.47
N PHE A 92 11.58 0.76 4.92
CA PHE A 92 12.82 1.27 5.50
C PHE A 92 13.24 0.45 6.72
N ILE A 93 12.31 0.21 7.66
CA ILE A 93 12.56 -0.59 8.87
C ILE A 93 13.00 -2.01 8.48
N LYS A 94 12.31 -2.66 7.54
CA LYS A 94 12.68 -3.98 7.02
C LYS A 94 14.13 -4.01 6.49
N ARG A 95 14.57 -2.97 5.78
CA ARG A 95 15.96 -2.89 5.30
C ARG A 95 16.96 -2.76 6.46
N ARG A 96 16.65 -1.96 7.50
CA ARG A 96 17.48 -1.86 8.71
C ARG A 96 17.55 -3.18 9.49
N LEU A 97 16.50 -3.99 9.43
CA LEU A 97 16.46 -5.35 9.99
C LEU A 97 17.10 -6.44 9.11
N GLY A 98 17.58 -6.08 7.90
CA GLY A 98 18.31 -7.00 7.03
C GLY A 98 17.42 -7.89 6.17
N ARG A 99 16.11 -7.62 6.16
CA ARG A 99 15.14 -8.32 5.31
C ARG A 99 15.36 -7.96 3.85
N GLN A 100 15.13 -8.91 2.94
CA GLN A 100 15.29 -8.68 1.49
C GLN A 100 14.11 -7.91 0.87
N PRO A 101 14.32 -7.16 -0.22
CA PRO A 101 13.21 -6.54 -0.96
C PRO A 101 12.13 -7.56 -1.33
N SER A 102 10.87 -7.19 -1.09
CA SER A 102 9.69 -8.06 -1.27
C SER A 102 9.54 -9.22 -0.27
N GLU A 103 10.40 -9.32 0.74
CA GLU A 103 10.17 -10.22 1.87
C GLU A 103 8.99 -9.67 2.71
N PRO A 104 7.94 -10.49 2.95
CA PRO A 104 6.81 -10.08 3.77
C PRO A 104 7.22 -9.98 5.24
N ALA A 105 6.70 -8.98 5.94
CA ALA A 105 6.83 -8.90 7.40
C ALA A 105 5.46 -8.60 8.02
N LEU A 106 4.79 -9.67 8.45
CA LEU A 106 3.49 -9.58 9.11
C LEU A 106 3.54 -8.58 10.26
N PHE A 107 2.46 -7.82 10.40
CA PHE A 107 2.24 -6.70 11.30
C PHE A 107 3.09 -5.46 10.99
N LEU A 108 4.33 -5.62 10.55
CA LEU A 108 5.20 -4.49 10.23
C LEU A 108 4.74 -3.74 8.98
N ASP A 109 4.20 -4.47 8.01
CA ASP A 109 3.67 -3.89 6.77
C ASP A 109 2.24 -3.36 7.00
N GLU A 110 1.36 -4.18 7.56
CA GLU A 110 -0.08 -3.90 7.56
C GLU A 110 -0.49 -2.84 8.58
N ILE A 111 0.18 -2.78 9.75
CA ILE A 111 -0.19 -1.83 10.81
C ILE A 111 0.08 -0.39 10.35
N PRO A 112 1.29 0.02 9.92
CA PRO A 112 1.54 1.39 9.50
C PRO A 112 0.68 1.81 8.30
N GLU A 113 0.48 0.90 7.34
CA GLU A 113 -0.28 1.16 6.11
C GLU A 113 -1.76 1.46 6.37
N ALA A 114 -2.37 0.82 7.38
CA ALA A 114 -3.75 1.10 7.77
C ALA A 114 -3.88 2.17 8.86
N LEU A 115 -2.99 2.15 9.84
CA LEU A 115 -3.08 3.00 11.03
C LEU A 115 -2.82 4.47 10.70
N ILE A 116 -1.78 4.76 9.92
CA ILE A 116 -1.43 6.15 9.57
C ILE A 116 -2.60 6.87 8.86
N PRO A 117 -3.16 6.36 7.74
CA PRO A 117 -4.26 7.04 7.08
C PRO A 117 -5.53 7.09 7.94
N ALA A 118 -5.82 6.06 8.74
CA ALA A 118 -6.97 6.04 9.63
C ALA A 118 -6.87 7.10 10.73
N ILE A 119 -5.69 7.32 11.31
CA ILE A 119 -5.46 8.40 12.29
C ILE A 119 -5.58 9.77 11.61
N LEU A 120 -4.96 9.96 10.44
CA LEU A 120 -4.98 11.24 9.74
C LEU A 120 -6.41 11.70 9.36
N LEU A 121 -7.30 10.75 9.08
CA LEU A 121 -8.69 11.02 8.72
C LEU A 121 -9.68 10.80 9.87
N MET A 122 -9.19 10.49 11.07
CA MET A 122 -10.04 10.07 12.19
C MET A 122 -11.10 11.13 12.52
N THR A 123 -10.68 12.37 12.68
CA THR A 123 -11.57 13.50 12.98
C THR A 123 -12.43 13.88 11.77
N ALA A 124 -11.84 13.87 10.57
CA ALA A 124 -12.50 14.31 9.34
C ALA A 124 -13.63 13.36 8.89
N LEU A 125 -13.51 12.06 9.21
CA LEU A 125 -14.52 11.04 8.91
C LEU A 125 -15.45 10.74 10.09
N ASP A 126 -15.27 11.39 11.25
CA ASP A 126 -15.93 11.01 12.51
C ASP A 126 -15.72 9.51 12.85
N LEU A 127 -14.49 9.03 12.62
CA LEU A 127 -14.10 7.65 12.86
C LEU A 127 -13.77 7.46 14.35
N SER A 128 -14.48 6.55 15.00
CA SER A 128 -14.19 6.21 16.40
C SER A 128 -12.86 5.47 16.56
N ALA A 129 -12.30 5.49 17.78
CA ALA A 129 -11.09 4.73 18.10
C ALA A 129 -11.27 3.21 17.85
N SER A 130 -12.45 2.67 18.18
CA SER A 130 -12.81 1.29 17.84
C SER A 130 -12.90 1.07 16.33
N GLY A 131 -13.39 2.06 15.58
CA GLY A 131 -13.39 2.05 14.12
C GLY A 131 -11.97 1.94 13.53
N VAL A 132 -11.01 2.71 14.05
CA VAL A 132 -9.59 2.60 13.66
C VAL A 132 -9.05 1.20 13.91
N VAL A 133 -9.28 0.63 15.10
CA VAL A 133 -8.83 -0.73 15.44
C VAL A 133 -9.45 -1.76 14.48
N ILE A 134 -10.74 -1.64 14.18
CA ILE A 134 -11.43 -2.51 13.22
C ILE A 134 -10.81 -2.38 11.82
N VAL A 135 -10.51 -1.16 11.35
CA VAL A 135 -9.88 -0.94 10.04
C VAL A 135 -8.52 -1.64 9.97
N VAL A 136 -7.67 -1.49 11.00
CA VAL A 136 -6.34 -2.11 11.03
C VAL A 136 -6.44 -3.63 11.01
N ILE A 137 -7.30 -4.22 11.87
CA ILE A 137 -7.49 -5.66 11.93
C ILE A 137 -8.06 -6.19 10.60
N ALA A 138 -9.11 -5.56 10.09
CA ALA A 138 -9.76 -5.98 8.84
C ALA A 138 -8.79 -5.87 7.66
N PHE A 139 -8.02 -4.78 7.56
CA PHE A 139 -7.01 -4.63 6.52
C PHE A 139 -5.94 -5.72 6.60
N ALA A 140 -5.39 -6.00 7.79
CA ALA A 140 -4.39 -7.04 7.97
C ALA A 140 -4.92 -8.43 7.57
N LEU A 141 -6.18 -8.75 7.90
CA LEU A 141 -6.82 -9.99 7.48
C LEU A 141 -7.03 -10.05 5.96
N ILE A 142 -7.45 -8.94 5.34
CA ILE A 142 -7.61 -8.86 3.89
C ILE A 142 -6.26 -9.05 3.19
N ASP A 143 -5.21 -8.36 3.63
CA ASP A 143 -3.89 -8.47 2.99
C ASP A 143 -3.28 -9.87 3.14
N LEU A 144 -3.46 -10.49 4.32
CA LEU A 144 -3.06 -11.88 4.54
C LEU A 144 -3.73 -12.85 3.55
N LEU A 145 -4.99 -12.61 3.19
CA LEU A 145 -5.73 -13.41 2.20
C LEU A 145 -5.34 -13.08 0.76
N LEU A 146 -5.05 -11.80 0.45
CA LEU A 146 -4.69 -11.35 -0.90
C LEU A 146 -3.24 -11.66 -1.27
N THR A 147 -2.33 -11.74 -0.31
CA THR A 147 -0.92 -12.05 -0.51
C THR A 147 -0.69 -13.37 -1.28
N PRO A 148 -1.22 -14.54 -0.86
CA PRO A 148 -1.03 -15.80 -1.59
C PRO A 148 -1.71 -15.78 -2.97
N PHE A 149 -2.88 -15.15 -3.07
CA PHE A 149 -3.61 -15.04 -4.32
C PHE A 149 -2.83 -14.22 -5.36
N SER A 150 -2.32 -13.05 -4.96
CA SER A 150 -1.53 -12.19 -5.84
C SER A 150 -0.24 -12.86 -6.29
N ALA A 151 0.41 -13.65 -5.42
CA ALA A 151 1.60 -14.42 -5.76
C ALA A 151 1.30 -15.53 -6.78
N ARG A 152 0.15 -16.20 -6.67
CA ARG A 152 -0.29 -17.22 -7.63
C ARG A 152 -0.63 -16.61 -8.99
N LEU A 153 -1.40 -15.51 -8.99
CA LEU A 153 -1.77 -14.81 -10.22
C LEU A 153 -0.56 -14.28 -10.99
N ARG A 154 0.44 -13.73 -10.28
CA ARG A 154 1.71 -13.31 -10.88
C ARG A 154 2.44 -14.46 -11.58
N ARG A 155 2.49 -15.65 -10.95
CA ARG A 155 3.12 -16.83 -11.55
C ARG A 155 2.38 -17.28 -12.82
N MET A 156 1.04 -17.26 -12.81
CA MET A 156 0.23 -17.61 -13.98
C MET A 156 0.43 -16.64 -15.14
N ILE A 157 0.40 -15.33 -14.88
CA ILE A 157 0.59 -14.31 -15.93
C ILE A 157 2.00 -14.38 -16.53
N LYS A 158 3.03 -14.64 -15.71
CA LYS A 158 4.40 -14.85 -16.21
C LYS A 158 4.47 -16.05 -17.17
N SER A 159 3.80 -17.15 -16.83
CA SER A 159 3.73 -18.35 -17.68
C SER A 159 3.08 -18.05 -19.04
N ILE A 160 2.03 -17.23 -19.06
CA ILE A 160 1.27 -16.92 -20.29
C ILE A 160 1.98 -15.88 -21.16
N ARG A 161 2.60 -14.85 -20.55
CA ARG A 161 3.17 -13.72 -21.30
C ARG A 161 4.65 -13.89 -21.68
N GLY A 162 5.32 -14.97 -21.28
CA GLY A 162 6.71 -15.24 -21.64
C GLY A 162 7.71 -14.19 -21.12
N TRP A 163 7.41 -13.55 -19.99
CA TRP A 163 8.29 -12.52 -19.42
C TRP A 163 9.44 -13.19 -18.65
N SER A 164 10.61 -13.24 -19.28
CA SER A 164 11.91 -13.49 -18.65
C SER A 164 12.33 -12.31 -17.79
#